data_AF-A0A942FQS2-F1
#
_entry.id   AF-A0A942FQS2-F1
#
_cell.length_a   1.000
_cell.length_b   1.000
_cell.length_c   1.000
_cell.angle_alpha   90.00
_cell.angle_beta   90.00
_cell.angle_gamma   90.00
#
_symmetry.space_group_name_H-M   'P 1'
#
loop_
_entity.id
_entity.type
_entity.pdbx_description
1 polymer ?
#
loop_
_entity_poly.entity_id
_entity_poly.type
_entity_poly.pdbx_seq_one_letter_code
_entity_poly.pdbx_strand_id
1 'polypeptide(L)'
;MERGFVVIVCRACPNPPCLAACPVDAITNGKAGVRVLLDRCIGCRACVSACPFGAVRWEAVQSKPLICTQCGLCVNFCPRGVLALEEIDYG
;
A
#
# COMPACT_ATOMS: atom_id res chain seq x y z
N MET A 1 -22.52 -9.26 4.24
CA MET A 1 -21.53 -9.85 3.31
C MET A 1 -21.58 -9.04 2.04
N GLU A 2 -20.60 -8.18 1.82
CA GLU A 2 -20.57 -7.27 0.66
C GLU A 2 -20.34 -8.12 -0.59
N ARG A 3 -21.32 -8.17 -1.50
CA ARG A 3 -21.25 -8.94 -2.76
C ARG A 3 -20.45 -8.20 -3.85
N GLY A 4 -19.49 -7.36 -3.45
CA GLY A 4 -18.77 -6.45 -4.34
C GLY A 4 -17.27 -6.72 -4.40
N PHE A 5 -16.65 -6.31 -5.51
CA PHE A 5 -15.19 -6.27 -5.65
C PHE A 5 -14.63 -5.13 -4.78
N VAL A 6 -13.80 -5.46 -3.80
CA VAL A 6 -13.18 -4.47 -2.89
C VAL A 6 -11.72 -4.25 -3.30
N VAL A 7 -11.37 -2.99 -3.56
CA VAL A 7 -9.98 -2.58 -3.80
C VAL A 7 -9.52 -1.76 -2.62
N ILE A 8 -8.49 -2.25 -1.93
CA ILE A 8 -7.82 -1.53 -0.86
C ILE A 8 -6.50 -1.00 -1.41
N VAL A 9 -6.35 0.33 -1.46
CA VAL A 9 -5.17 1.02 -1.99
C VAL A 9 -4.43 1.78 -0.89
N CYS A 10 -3.15 2.05 -1.12
CA CYS A 10 -2.38 2.97 -0.29
C CYS A 10 -2.98 4.37 -0.44
N ARG A 11 -3.28 5.03 0.68
CA ARG A 11 -3.85 6.38 0.72
C ARG A 11 -2.81 7.50 0.58
N ALA A 12 -1.53 7.16 0.36
CA ALA A 12 -0.43 8.12 0.29
C ALA A 12 -0.48 9.18 1.42
N CYS A 13 -0.54 8.71 2.66
CA CYS A 13 -0.73 9.58 3.83
C CYS A 13 0.42 10.60 3.96
N PRO A 14 0.14 11.86 4.34
CA PRO A 14 1.20 12.85 4.56
C PRO A 14 2.12 12.47 5.72
N ASN A 15 1.57 11.83 6.76
CA ASN A 15 2.29 11.27 7.90
C ASN A 15 2.01 9.76 7.97
N PRO A 16 2.76 8.91 7.24
CA PRO A 16 2.44 7.50 7.14
C PRO A 16 2.75 6.75 8.45
N PRO A 17 1.76 6.16 9.15
CA PRO A 17 2.01 5.40 10.37
C PRO A 17 2.83 4.13 10.11
N CYS A 18 2.70 3.54 8.91
CA CYS A 18 3.49 2.40 8.49
C CYS A 18 4.99 2.72 8.32
N LEU A 19 5.32 3.97 7.97
CA LEU A 19 6.70 4.45 7.91
C LEU A 19 7.24 4.62 9.34
N ALA A 20 6.52 5.34 10.20
CA ALA A 20 6.90 5.57 11.60
C ALA A 20 7.04 4.27 12.41
N ALA A 21 6.26 3.23 12.09
CA ALA A 21 6.30 1.95 12.78
C ALA A 21 7.45 1.03 12.34
N CYS A 22 8.20 1.36 11.28
CA CYS A 22 9.27 0.49 10.79
C CYS A 22 10.55 0.68 11.63
N PRO A 23 11.02 -0.33 12.38
CA PRO A 23 12.18 -0.17 13.26
C PRO A 23 13.54 -0.16 12.54
N VAL A 24 13.56 -0.44 11.23
CA VAL A 24 14.77 -0.60 10.40
C VAL A 24 14.73 0.29 9.16
N ASP A 25 13.83 1.29 9.13
CA ASP A 25 13.69 2.24 8.02
C ASP A 25 13.56 1.57 6.63
N ALA A 26 12.91 0.41 6.58
CA ALA A 26 12.66 -0.31 5.34
C ALA A 26 11.45 0.22 4.59
N ILE A 27 10.64 1.10 5.19
CA ILE A 27 9.53 1.79 4.52
C ILE A 27 9.99 3.22 4.22
N THR A 28 9.88 3.64 2.96
CA THR A 28 10.24 5.00 2.54
C THR A 28 9.12 5.65 1.76
N ASN A 29 9.15 6.97 1.63
CA ASN A 29 8.32 7.65 0.64
C ASN A 29 8.69 7.17 -0.77
N GLY A 30 7.67 7.00 -1.60
CA GLY A 30 7.75 6.73 -3.03
C GLY A 30 6.97 7.78 -3.81
N LYS A 31 6.89 7.65 -5.14
CA LYS A 31 6.17 8.62 -5.98
C LYS A 31 4.67 8.71 -5.66
N ALA A 32 4.09 7.59 -5.21
CA ALA A 32 2.65 7.37 -5.18
C ALA A 32 2.22 6.82 -3.79
N GLY A 33 2.85 7.31 -2.73
CA GLY A 33 2.69 6.83 -1.35
C GLY A 33 4.00 6.30 -0.77
N VAL A 34 3.98 5.13 -0.16
CA VAL A 34 5.18 4.52 0.45
C VAL A 34 5.62 3.27 -0.31
N ARG A 35 6.91 2.94 -0.22
CA ARG A 35 7.52 1.74 -0.81
C ARG A 35 8.35 0.99 0.21
N VAL A 36 8.54 -0.31 -0.02
CA VAL A 36 9.35 -1.19 0.83
C VAL A 36 10.71 -1.42 0.19
N LEU A 37 11.78 -1.21 0.96
CA LEU A 37 13.14 -1.65 0.66
C LEU A 37 13.26 -3.12 1.10
N LEU A 38 13.11 -4.04 0.14
CA LEU A 38 13.04 -5.48 0.42
C LEU A 38 14.33 -6.03 1.05
N ASP A 39 15.47 -5.45 0.70
CA ASP A 39 16.81 -5.73 1.22
C ASP A 39 16.96 -5.36 2.70
N ARG A 40 16.29 -4.30 3.16
CA ARG A 40 16.33 -3.87 4.57
C ARG A 40 15.23 -4.46 5.44
N CYS A 41 14.14 -4.93 4.82
CA CYS A 41 12.98 -5.39 5.55
C CYS A 41 13.27 -6.69 6.33
N ILE A 42 13.13 -6.66 7.66
CA ILE A 42 13.31 -7.83 8.53
C ILE A 42 12.03 -8.66 8.75
N GLY A 43 10.92 -8.30 8.10
CA GLY A 43 9.68 -9.08 8.19
C GLY A 43 8.94 -8.99 9.54
N CYS A 44 9.18 -7.94 10.35
CA CYS A 44 8.59 -7.79 11.69
C CYS A 44 7.07 -7.50 11.72
N ARG A 45 6.44 -7.25 10.56
CA ARG A 45 5.00 -6.97 10.39
C ARG A 45 4.46 -5.70 11.08
N ALA A 46 5.30 -4.88 11.72
CA ALA A 46 4.85 -3.65 12.39
C ALA A 46 4.07 -2.71 11.44
N CYS A 47 4.51 -2.57 10.20
CA CYS A 47 3.82 -1.74 9.19
C CYS A 47 2.43 -2.27 8.78
N VAL A 48 2.19 -3.58 8.90
CA VAL A 48 0.89 -4.21 8.61
C VAL A 48 -0.11 -3.75 9.68
N SER A 49 0.25 -3.90 10.96
CA SER A 49 -0.62 -3.50 12.08
C SER A 49 -0.80 -1.98 12.17
N ALA A 50 0.19 -1.21 11.76
CA ALA A 50 0.16 0.25 11.83
C ALA A 50 -0.73 0.90 10.76
N CYS A 51 -1.10 0.20 9.69
CA CYS A 51 -1.92 0.79 8.62
C CYS A 51 -3.41 0.73 8.98
N PRO A 52 -4.08 1.87 9.28
CA PRO A 52 -5.48 1.86 9.70
C PRO A 52 -6.44 1.48 8.56
N PHE A 53 -5.98 1.56 7.32
CA PHE A 53 -6.78 1.27 6.12
C PHE A 53 -6.62 -0.17 5.63
N GLY A 54 -5.75 -0.98 6.25
CA GLY A 54 -5.44 -2.33 5.78
C GLY A 54 -4.73 -2.36 4.41
N ALA A 55 -4.11 -1.25 4.00
CA ALA A 55 -3.44 -1.13 2.69
C ALA A 55 -2.05 -1.79 2.64
N VAL A 56 -1.49 -2.13 3.80
CA VAL A 56 -0.26 -2.93 3.92
C VAL A 56 -0.68 -4.36 4.24
N ARG A 57 -0.51 -5.27 3.28
CA ARG A 57 -0.85 -6.69 3.43
C ARG A 57 0.41 -7.52 3.62
N TRP A 58 0.27 -8.72 4.19
CA TRP A 58 1.39 -9.64 4.34
C TRP A 58 1.43 -10.65 3.20
N GLU A 59 2.58 -10.79 2.54
CA GLU A 59 2.85 -11.86 1.58
C GLU A 59 3.66 -12.95 2.30
N ALA A 60 3.08 -14.14 2.42
CA ALA A 60 3.59 -15.20 3.27
C ALA A 60 4.80 -15.92 2.68
N VAL A 61 4.89 -16.06 1.35
CA VAL A 61 5.95 -16.82 0.69
C VAL A 61 7.29 -16.09 0.82
N GLN A 62 7.32 -14.79 0.52
CA GLN A 62 8.53 -13.98 0.63
C GLN A 62 8.75 -13.44 2.05
N SER A 63 7.76 -13.55 2.93
CA SER A 63 7.77 -12.94 4.25
C SER A 63 8.05 -11.43 4.18
N LYS A 64 7.36 -10.75 3.27
CA LYS A 64 7.48 -9.30 3.04
C LYS A 64 6.10 -8.65 3.00
N PRO A 65 6.01 -7.38 3.42
CA PRO A 65 4.78 -6.62 3.25
C PRO A 65 4.56 -6.28 1.77
N LEU A 66 3.33 -6.46 1.30
CA LEU A 66 2.83 -5.98 0.02
C LEU A 66 2.11 -4.65 0.23
N ILE A 67 2.57 -3.61 -0.47
CA ILE A 67 1.99 -2.27 -0.43
C ILE A 67 1.58 -1.89 -1.85
N CYS A 68 0.39 -1.29 -1.99
CA CYS A 68 -0.07 -0.75 -3.26
C CYS A 68 0.93 0.29 -3.81
N THR A 69 1.37 0.10 -5.05
CA THR A 69 2.30 0.99 -5.76
C THR A 69 1.58 2.03 -6.64
N GLN A 70 0.24 2.11 -6.53
CA GLN A 70 -0.63 2.94 -7.37
C GLN A 70 -0.39 2.75 -8.88
N CYS A 71 -0.11 1.51 -9.32
CA CYS A 71 0.18 1.19 -10.72
C CYS A 71 -1.05 1.09 -11.65
N GLY A 72 -2.27 1.29 -11.14
CA GLY A 72 -3.49 1.26 -11.95
C GLY A 72 -3.97 -0.12 -12.41
N LEU A 73 -3.29 -1.21 -12.02
CA LEU A 73 -3.70 -2.57 -12.42
C LEU A 73 -5.14 -2.91 -12.00
N CYS A 74 -5.61 -2.38 -10.87
CA CYS A 74 -7.00 -2.52 -10.43
C CYS A 74 -8.01 -1.79 -11.32
N VAL A 75 -7.63 -0.66 -11.93
CA VAL A 75 -8.44 0.07 -12.91
C VAL A 75 -8.59 -0.77 -14.17
N ASN A 76 -7.47 -1.27 -14.71
CA ASN A 76 -7.46 -2.11 -15.91
C ASN A 76 -8.21 -3.43 -15.72
N PHE A 77 -8.18 -4.00 -14.52
CA PHE A 77 -8.86 -5.25 -14.22
C PHE A 77 -10.36 -5.08 -13.95
N CYS A 78 -10.85 -3.86 -13.73
CA CYS A 78 -12.24 -3.62 -13.39
C CYS A 78 -13.16 -3.86 -14.60
N PRO A 79 -13.97 -4.95 -14.63
CA PRO A 79 -14.73 -5.31 -15.82
C PRO A 79 -15.91 -4.37 -16.10
N ARG A 80 -16.25 -3.50 -15.14
CA ARG A 80 -17.35 -2.54 -15.23
C ARG A 80 -16.88 -1.10 -15.45
N GLY A 81 -15.57 -0.85 -15.46
CA GLY A 81 -15.02 0.49 -15.65
C GLY A 81 -15.43 1.49 -14.55
N VAL A 82 -15.70 1.02 -13.33
CA VAL A 82 -16.14 1.89 -12.21
C VAL A 82 -14.97 2.53 -11.45
N LEU A 83 -13.73 2.24 -11.83
CA LEU A 83 -12.51 2.77 -11.22
C LEU A 83 -11.75 3.60 -12.25
N ALA A 84 -11.09 4.68 -11.79
CA ALA A 84 -10.16 5.49 -12.55
C ALA A 84 -8.91 5.77 -11.71
N LEU A 85 -7.78 6.03 -12.38
CA LEU A 85 -6.53 6.49 -11.75
C LEU A 85 -6.11 7.76 -12.46
N GLU A 86 -6.05 8.86 -11.71
CA GLU A 86 -5.74 10.20 -12.21
C GLU A 86 -4.70 10.83 -11.28
N GLU A 87 -3.77 11.58 -11.84
CA GLU A 87 -2.86 12.42 -11.07
C GLU A 87 -3.60 13.72 -10.74
N ILE A 88 -3.75 14.00 -9.44
CA ILE A 88 -4.43 15.19 -8.95
C ILE A 88 -3.41 16.08 -8.23
N ASP A 89 -3.18 17.26 -8.80
CA ASP A 89 -2.42 18.30 -8.13
C ASP A 89 -3.36 19.04 -7.17
N TYR A 90 -3.23 18.73 -5.88
CA TYR A 90 -3.76 19.58 -4.82
C TYR A 90 -2.84 20.79 -4.73
N GLY A 91 -3.15 21.83 -5.52
CA GLY A 91 -2.31 23.01 -5.75
C GLY A 91 -1.67 23.64 -4.53
#